data_AF-A0A952LBP6-F1
#
_entry.id   AF-A0A952LBP6-F1
#
_cell.length_a   1.000
_cell.length_b   1.000
_cell.length_c   1.000
_cell.angle_alpha   90.00
_cell.angle_beta   90.00
_cell.angle_gamma   90.00
#
_symmetry.space_group_name_H-M   'P 1'
#
loop_
_entity.id
_entity.type
_entity.pdbx_description
1 polymer ?
#
loop_
_entity_poly.entity_id
_entity_poly.type
_entity_poly.pdbx_seq_one_letter_code
_entity_poly.pdbx_strand_id
1 'polypeptide(L)'
;MTDSQRPDGLPGVVAIGPGRRLADSSLPAGEAKLIVPASVYSRLLSLADQAPLDGLPLAPRTLARAKTMGYNQIGQVRCTTANRLVADFGVEHADELLRALYAFGLRQQDSGSVGRELAE
;
A
#
# COMPACT_ATOMS: atom_id res chain seq x y z
N MET A 1 -30.51 33.67 -45.18
CA MET A 1 -31.36 32.52 -44.79
C MET A 1 -30.41 31.39 -44.40
N THR A 2 -30.48 30.97 -43.13
CA THR A 2 -30.08 29.66 -42.51
C THR A 2 -28.66 29.12 -42.77
N ASP A 3 -27.74 29.02 -41.80
CA ASP A 3 -27.67 28.30 -40.51
C ASP A 3 -27.16 26.83 -40.60
N SER A 4 -26.24 26.49 -39.67
CA SER A 4 -25.75 25.16 -39.24
C SER A 4 -24.84 24.35 -40.20
N GLN A 5 -23.80 23.62 -39.77
CA GLN A 5 -23.56 22.90 -38.51
C GLN A 5 -22.06 22.50 -38.35
N ARG A 6 -21.49 22.56 -37.13
CA ARG A 6 -20.29 21.78 -36.72
C ARG A 6 -20.75 20.36 -36.31
N PRO A 7 -19.88 19.33 -36.31
CA PRO A 7 -19.18 18.99 -35.04
C PRO A 7 -17.75 18.40 -35.17
N ASP A 8 -17.01 18.61 -34.08
CA ASP A 8 -15.98 17.83 -33.40
C ASP A 8 -15.16 16.71 -34.07
N GLY A 9 -13.84 16.70 -33.79
CA GLY A 9 -13.01 15.49 -33.90
C GLY A 9 -11.49 15.74 -33.98
N LEU A 10 -10.83 16.09 -32.87
CA LEU A 10 -9.39 15.83 -32.68
C LEU A 10 -9.28 14.91 -31.46
N PRO A 11 -8.54 13.79 -31.52
CA PRO A 11 -7.12 13.88 -31.19
C PRO A 11 -6.23 12.80 -31.85
N GLY A 12 -4.92 13.08 -31.98
CA GLY A 12 -3.98 12.03 -32.36
C GLY A 12 -2.55 12.51 -32.61
N VAL A 13 -1.93 13.20 -31.65
CA VAL A 13 -0.46 13.31 -31.66
C VAL A 13 0.10 12.25 -30.73
N VAL A 14 0.65 11.20 -31.34
CA VAL A 14 1.45 10.19 -30.67
C VAL A 14 2.88 10.73 -30.60
N ALA A 15 3.43 10.89 -29.40
CA ALA A 15 4.85 11.14 -29.20
C ALA A 15 5.46 9.97 -28.42
N ILE A 16 6.18 9.11 -29.14
CA ILE A 16 7.04 8.05 -28.58
C ILE A 16 8.41 8.69 -28.30
N GLY A 17 8.78 8.78 -27.02
CA GLY A 17 10.15 9.11 -26.61
C GLY A 17 11.11 7.94 -26.85
N PRO A 18 12.43 8.21 -26.99
CA PRO A 18 13.22 8.22 -25.75
C PRO A 18 14.34 9.27 -25.77
N GLY A 19 14.47 10.06 -24.69
CA GLY A 19 15.59 10.99 -24.58
C GLY A 19 15.54 11.88 -23.34
N ARG A 20 16.21 11.43 -22.28
CA ARG A 20 16.68 12.17 -21.08
C ARG A 20 17.22 13.57 -21.47
N ARG A 21 17.21 14.63 -20.66
CA ARG A 21 17.16 14.82 -19.20
C ARG A 21 17.02 16.34 -18.93
N LEU A 22 16.52 16.65 -17.73
CA LEU A 22 16.81 17.85 -16.92
C LEU A 22 16.44 19.23 -17.49
N ALA A 23 15.29 19.73 -17.05
CA ALA A 23 15.16 21.12 -16.66
C ALA A 23 14.42 21.16 -15.32
N ASP A 24 15.04 21.84 -14.36
CA ASP A 24 14.55 22.10 -13.01
C ASP A 24 13.07 22.45 -12.99
N SER A 25 12.27 21.51 -12.51
CA SER A 25 10.90 21.77 -12.10
C SER A 25 10.84 21.35 -10.64
N SER A 26 11.07 22.32 -9.76
CA SER A 26 10.55 22.28 -8.39
C SER A 26 9.04 22.06 -8.50
N LEU A 27 8.64 20.79 -8.54
CA LEU A 27 7.25 20.40 -8.42
C LEU A 27 6.82 20.87 -7.03
N PRO A 28 5.79 21.73 -6.90
CA PRO A 28 5.16 21.85 -5.60
C PRO A 28 4.77 20.44 -5.21
N ALA A 29 5.25 19.97 -4.05
CA ALA A 29 4.82 18.74 -3.42
C ALA A 29 3.34 18.89 -3.00
N GLY A 30 2.46 19.06 -3.98
CA GLY A 30 1.05 18.83 -3.81
C GLY A 30 0.92 17.34 -3.63
N GLU A 31 0.46 16.92 -2.45
CA GLU A 31 0.06 15.55 -2.19
C GLU A 31 -0.99 15.13 -3.22
N ALA A 32 -0.53 14.53 -4.32
CA ALA A 32 -1.41 13.95 -5.31
C ALA A 32 -2.10 12.75 -4.64
N LYS A 33 -3.34 12.96 -4.19
CA LYS A 33 -4.15 11.91 -3.59
C LYS A 33 -4.49 10.89 -4.67
N LEU A 34 -3.74 9.79 -4.70
CA LEU A 34 -4.02 8.65 -5.57
C LEU A 34 -5.25 7.91 -5.05
N ILE A 35 -6.37 8.00 -5.78
CA ILE A 35 -7.57 7.20 -5.51
C ILE A 35 -7.42 5.87 -6.23
N VAL A 36 -7.23 4.79 -5.48
CA VAL A 36 -7.09 3.43 -6.01
C VAL A 36 -8.41 2.68 -5.82
N PRO A 37 -8.99 2.05 -6.86
CA PRO A 37 -10.17 1.20 -6.70
C PRO A 37 -9.92 0.08 -5.69
N ALA A 38 -10.93 -0.29 -4.91
CA ALA A 38 -10.81 -1.31 -3.87
C ALA A 38 -10.27 -2.66 -4.39
N SER A 39 -10.66 -3.06 -5.60
CA SER A 39 -10.19 -4.27 -6.27
C SER A 39 -8.70 -4.23 -6.67
N VAL A 40 -8.19 -3.05 -6.98
CA VAL A 40 -6.76 -2.83 -7.28
C VAL A 40 -5.98 -2.82 -5.97
N TYR A 41 -6.49 -2.11 -4.95
CA TYR A 41 -5.88 -2.09 -3.62
C TYR A 41 -5.79 -3.50 -3.02
N SER A 42 -6.84 -4.32 -3.11
CA SER A 42 -6.83 -5.68 -2.58
C SER A 42 -5.81 -6.58 -3.30
N ARG A 43 -5.63 -6.42 -4.62
CA ARG A 43 -4.57 -7.12 -5.36
C ARG A 43 -3.19 -6.67 -4.93
N LEU A 44 -2.96 -5.37 -4.79
CA LEU A 44 -1.68 -4.83 -4.32
C LEU A 44 -1.36 -5.32 -2.90
N LEU A 45 -2.37 -5.34 -2.02
CA LEU A 45 -2.24 -5.87 -0.67
C LEU A 45 -1.93 -7.37 -0.68
N SER A 46 -2.61 -8.15 -1.52
CA SER A 46 -2.36 -9.59 -1.67
C SER A 46 -0.94 -9.90 -2.19
N LEU A 47 -0.40 -9.03 -3.04
CA LEU A 47 0.99 -9.12 -3.50
C LEU A 47 1.96 -8.77 -2.37
N ALA A 48 1.68 -7.70 -1.62
CA ALA A 48 2.49 -7.31 -0.47
C ALA A 48 2.50 -8.39 0.62
N ASP A 49 1.38 -9.07 0.84
CA ASP A 49 1.27 -10.16 1.82
C ASP A 49 2.16 -11.36 1.50
N GLN A 50 2.38 -11.65 0.22
CA GLN A 50 3.24 -12.73 -0.24
C GLN A 50 4.74 -12.39 -0.17
N ALA A 51 5.08 -11.11 0.06
CA ALA A 51 6.47 -10.70 0.13
C ALA A 51 7.16 -11.27 1.38
N PRO A 52 8.47 -11.58 1.29
CA PRO A 52 9.23 -12.07 2.43
C PRO A 52 9.33 -10.99 3.51
N LEU A 53 9.30 -11.43 4.77
CA LEU A 53 9.41 -10.53 5.92
C LEU A 53 10.75 -9.78 5.95
N ASP A 54 11.79 -10.36 5.34
CA ASP A 54 13.11 -9.77 5.19
C ASP A 54 13.12 -8.48 4.35
N GLY A 55 12.06 -8.21 3.59
CA GLY A 55 11.89 -6.97 2.83
C GLY A 55 11.45 -5.77 3.69
N LEU A 56 11.07 -6.00 4.95
CA LEU A 56 10.73 -4.92 5.88
C LEU A 56 11.99 -4.34 6.55
N PRO A 57 12.00 -3.04 6.88
CA PRO A 57 13.09 -2.39 7.59
C PRO A 57 13.09 -2.79 9.08
N LEU A 58 13.39 -4.05 9.37
CA LEU A 58 13.43 -4.64 10.71
C LEU A 58 14.87 -4.80 11.19
N ALA A 59 15.07 -4.69 12.50
CA ALA A 59 16.30 -5.06 13.15
C ALA A 59 16.56 -6.56 12.96
N PRO A 60 17.84 -6.98 12.77
CA PRO A 60 18.19 -8.38 12.56
C PRO A 60 17.71 -9.31 13.68
N ARG A 61 17.65 -8.81 14.93
CA ARG A 61 17.17 -9.57 16.09
C ARG A 61 15.68 -9.90 15.99
N THR A 62 14.88 -8.92 15.60
CA THR A 62 13.42 -9.05 15.44
C THR A 62 13.08 -9.99 14.29
N LEU A 63 13.80 -9.86 13.17
CA LEU A 63 13.68 -10.74 12.01
C LEU A 63 14.07 -12.19 12.35
N ALA A 64 15.19 -12.39 13.05
CA ALA A 64 15.62 -13.73 13.48
C ALA A 64 14.55 -14.39 14.36
N ARG A 65 14.00 -13.65 15.32
CA ARG A 65 12.93 -14.15 16.19
C ARG A 65 11.65 -14.46 15.41
N ALA A 66 11.27 -13.62 14.44
CA ALA A 66 10.12 -13.85 13.57
C ALA A 66 10.24 -15.18 12.83
N LYS A 67 11.42 -15.45 12.25
CA LYS A 67 11.71 -16.73 11.59
C LYS A 67 11.62 -17.91 12.56
N THR A 68 12.14 -17.79 13.78
CA THR A 68 12.04 -18.84 14.81
C THR A 68 10.58 -19.13 15.18
N MET A 69 9.72 -18.11 15.19
CA MET A 69 8.29 -18.26 15.46
C MET A 69 7.47 -18.70 14.22
N GLY A 70 8.11 -18.89 13.07
CA GLY A 70 7.47 -19.34 11.83
C GLY A 70 6.91 -18.22 10.95
N TYR A 71 7.14 -16.96 11.29
CA TYR A 71 6.77 -15.80 10.49
C TYR A 71 7.84 -15.54 9.43
N ASN A 72 7.51 -15.84 8.17
CA ASN A 72 8.37 -15.73 7.00
C ASN A 72 7.84 -14.70 5.98
N GLN A 73 6.55 -14.35 6.05
CA GLN A 73 5.89 -13.48 5.08
C GLN A 73 5.22 -12.29 5.79
N ILE A 74 5.14 -11.17 5.08
CA ILE A 74 4.51 -9.93 5.56
C ILE A 74 3.05 -10.18 5.96
N GLY A 75 2.30 -10.94 5.14
CA GLY A 75 0.89 -11.21 5.38
C GLY A 75 0.62 -11.94 6.68
N GLN A 76 1.56 -12.79 7.14
CA GLN A 76 1.42 -13.50 8.41
C GLN A 76 1.44 -12.52 9.59
N VAL A 77 2.30 -11.51 9.56
CA VAL A 77 2.36 -10.48 10.61
C VAL A 77 1.15 -9.56 10.51
N ARG A 78 0.79 -9.11 9.30
CA ARG A 78 -0.34 -8.19 9.07
C ARG A 78 -1.70 -8.78 9.46
N CYS A 79 -1.91 -10.07 9.23
CA CYS A 79 -3.14 -10.78 9.58
C CYS A 79 -3.17 -11.27 11.04
N THR A 80 -2.07 -11.13 11.77
CA THR A 80 -2.00 -11.49 13.19
C THR A 80 -2.43 -10.32 14.06
N THR A 81 -3.22 -10.58 15.09
CA THR A 81 -3.66 -9.55 16.02
C THR A 81 -2.49 -8.99 16.82
N ALA A 82 -2.53 -7.69 17.13
CA ALA A 82 -1.49 -7.04 17.93
C ALA A 82 -1.23 -7.75 19.27
N ASN A 83 -2.28 -8.22 19.94
CA ASN A 83 -2.14 -8.98 21.20
C ASN A 83 -1.35 -10.28 21.04
N ARG A 84 -1.54 -10.99 19.92
CA ARG A 84 -0.81 -12.22 19.63
C ARG A 84 0.63 -11.93 19.23
N LEU A 85 0.87 -10.86 18.47
CA LEU A 85 2.24 -10.40 18.20
C LEU A 85 2.97 -10.06 19.49
N VAL A 86 2.33 -9.36 20.44
CA VAL A 86 2.93 -9.06 21.75
C VAL A 86 3.20 -10.34 22.55
N ALA A 87 2.32 -11.35 22.48
CA ALA A 87 2.58 -12.63 23.15
C ALA A 87 3.76 -13.39 22.53
N ASP A 88 3.88 -13.40 21.20
CA ASP A 88 4.93 -14.13 20.47
C ASP A 88 6.30 -13.41 20.55
N PHE A 89 6.29 -12.08 20.50
CA PHE A 89 7.47 -11.23 20.31
C PHE A 89 7.81 -10.35 21.53
N GLY A 90 6.92 -10.21 22.50
CA GLY A 90 7.03 -9.16 23.51
C GLY A 90 6.73 -7.78 22.92
N VAL A 91 6.53 -6.79 23.81
CA VAL A 91 6.06 -5.46 23.43
C VAL A 91 7.00 -4.76 22.45
N GLU A 92 8.32 -4.77 22.71
CA GLU A 92 9.29 -4.03 21.91
C GLU A 92 9.36 -4.52 20.46
N HIS A 93 9.50 -5.83 20.27
CA HIS A 93 9.61 -6.43 18.93
C HIS A 93 8.28 -6.43 18.18
N ALA A 94 7.15 -6.57 18.89
CA ALA A 94 5.84 -6.43 18.28
C ALA A 94 5.62 -5.00 17.77
N ASP A 95 5.94 -3.99 18.57
CA ASP A 95 5.83 -2.60 18.17
C ASP A 95 6.73 -2.27 16.97
N GLU A 96 7.95 -2.81 16.95
CA GLU A 96 8.84 -2.68 15.79
C GLU A 96 8.25 -3.28 14.51
N LEU A 97 7.67 -4.49 14.58
CA LEU A 97 6.98 -5.12 13.46
C LEU A 97 5.83 -4.24 12.94
N LEU A 98 5.02 -3.68 13.84
CA LEU A 98 3.90 -2.82 13.47
C LEU A 98 4.36 -1.50 12.85
N ARG A 99 5.41 -0.88 13.39
CA ARG A 99 6.02 0.33 12.81
C ARG A 99 6.59 0.07 11.42
N ALA A 100 7.25 -1.07 11.22
CA ALA A 100 7.79 -1.44 9.92
C ALA A 100 6.67 -1.65 8.88
N LEU A 101 5.57 -2.31 9.25
CA LEU A 101 4.39 -2.44 8.39
C LEU A 101 3.79 -1.07 8.03
N TYR A 102 3.67 -0.18 9.02
CA TYR A 102 3.18 1.18 8.80
C TYR A 102 4.07 1.98 7.86
N ALA A 103 5.39 1.93 8.06
CA ALA A 103 6.36 2.60 7.19
C ALA A 103 6.33 2.06 5.75
N PHE A 104 5.98 0.78 5.58
CA PHE A 104 5.80 0.15 4.28
C PHE A 104 4.44 0.48 3.62
N GLY A 105 3.59 1.26 4.29
CA GLY A 105 2.26 1.63 3.81
C GLY A 105 1.19 0.54 4.01
N LEU A 106 1.51 -0.52 4.75
CA LEU A 106 0.59 -1.61 5.05
C LEU A 106 -0.11 -1.34 6.38
N ARG A 107 -1.31 -0.76 6.29
CA ARG A 107 -2.16 -0.59 7.46
C ARG A 107 -2.72 -1.96 7.87
N GLN A 108 -2.66 -2.27 9.17
CA GLN A 108 -3.47 -3.35 9.70
C GLN A 108 -4.93 -3.02 9.41
N GLN A 109 -5.69 -4.01 8.93
CA GLN A 109 -7.13 -3.83 8.82
C GLN A 109 -7.68 -3.75 10.23
N ASP A 110 -8.17 -2.57 10.62
CA ASP A 110 -9.11 -2.46 11.73
C ASP A 110 -10.27 -3.41 11.44
N SER A 111 -10.24 -4.57 12.07
CA SER A 111 -11.26 -5.62 11.96
C SER A 111 -12.45 -5.23 12.83
N GLY A 112 -12.95 -4.00 12.65
CA GLY A 112 -13.86 -3.34 13.59
C GLY A 112 -14.99 -2.49 12.99
N SER A 113 -15.10 -2.34 11.66
CA SER A 113 -16.14 -1.44 11.11
C SER A 113 -16.63 -1.81 9.71
N VAL A 114 -17.15 -3.03 9.53
CA VAL A 114 -18.11 -3.36 8.46
C VAL A 114 -19.13 -4.35 9.03
N GLY A 115 -20.11 -3.85 9.78
CA GLY A 115 -21.10 -4.73 10.43
C GLY A 115 -22.22 -4.04 11.20
N ARG A 116 -22.53 -2.78 10.93
CA ARG A 116 -23.73 -2.10 11.46
C ARG A 116 -24.35 -1.19 10.41
N GLU A 117 -24.91 -1.80 9.38
CA GLU A 117 -25.96 -1.16 8.58
C GLU A 117 -26.99 -2.24 8.23
N LEU A 118 -27.72 -2.67 9.26
CA LEU A 118 -28.97 -3.42 9.12
C LEU A 118 -30.00 -2.77 10.04
N ALA A 119 -31.13 -2.42 9.42
CA ALA A 119 -32.42 -2.02 9.97
C ALA A 119 -32.54 -0.59 10.51
N GLU A 120 -33.05 0.31 9.66
CA GLU A 120 -34.30 1.02 9.93
C GLU A 120 -35.20 0.95 8.68
#